data_AF-A0A8C8X753-F1
#
_entry.id   AF-A0A8C8X753-F1
#
_cell.length_a   1.000
_cell.length_b   1.000
_cell.length_c   1.000
_cell.angle_alpha   90.00
_cell.angle_beta   90.00
_cell.angle_gamma   90.00
#
_symmetry.space_group_name_H-M   'P 1'
#
loop_
_entity.id
_entity.type
_entity.pdbx_description
1 polymer ?
#
loop_
_entity_poly.entity_id
_entity_poly.type
_entity_poly.pdbx_seq_one_letter_code
_entity_poly.pdbx_strand_id
1 'polypeptide(L)'
;MSPEPLLPSALQLLLWHSALWMVQEATPLGPPSSLPQSFLLKCLEQVRKVQADGAALQERLTGCLRQLHSGLFLYQGLLQALAGISPELAPTLDMLQLDITDFAINIWQQMEDVGMAPAVPPTQGTMPTFTSAFQRRAGGTLVASNLQSFLEVAYRALRHFTKP
;
A
#
# COMPACT_ATOMS: atom_id res chain seq x y z
N MET A 1 13.27 -3.14 -28.20
CA MET A 1 12.09 -4.00 -27.91
C MET A 1 12.33 -4.67 -26.58
N SER A 2 11.85 -4.05 -25.50
CA SER A 2 11.82 -4.69 -24.18
C SER A 2 10.59 -5.58 -24.10
N PRO A 3 10.65 -6.74 -23.43
CA PRO A 3 9.47 -7.56 -23.22
C PRO A 3 8.53 -6.84 -22.25
N GLU A 4 7.29 -6.62 -22.68
CA GLU A 4 6.17 -6.32 -21.81
C GLU A 4 6.06 -7.40 -20.72
N PRO A 5 5.81 -7.03 -19.45
CA PRO A 5 5.66 -8.03 -18.39
C PRO A 5 4.31 -8.75 -18.59
N LEU A 6 4.35 -10.07 -18.79
CA LEU A 6 3.21 -10.99 -18.93
C LEU A 6 2.32 -11.13 -17.66
N LEU A 7 2.42 -10.20 -16.70
CA LEU A 7 1.64 -10.20 -15.46
C LEU A 7 0.16 -9.75 -15.55
N PRO A 8 -0.31 -8.92 -16.51
CA PRO A 8 -1.68 -8.41 -16.47
C PRO A 8 -2.74 -9.46 -16.85
N SER A 9 -2.40 -10.48 -17.64
CA SER A 9 -3.36 -11.46 -18.16
C SER A 9 -3.92 -12.40 -17.08
N ALA A 10 -3.10 -12.80 -16.11
CA ALA A 10 -3.50 -13.75 -15.07
C ALA A 10 -4.44 -13.09 -14.03
N LEU A 11 -4.13 -11.86 -13.61
CA LEU A 11 -4.97 -11.08 -12.69
C LEU A 11 -6.31 -10.71 -13.34
N GLN A 12 -6.30 -10.33 -14.62
CA GLN A 12 -7.52 -10.09 -15.37
C GLN A 12 -8.38 -11.36 -15.45
N LEU A 13 -7.81 -12.53 -15.74
CA LEU A 13 -8.55 -13.79 -15.75
C LEU A 13 -9.17 -14.10 -14.38
N LEU A 14 -8.44 -13.87 -13.29
CA LEU A 14 -8.94 -14.08 -11.92
C LEU A 14 -10.09 -13.12 -11.59
N LEU A 15 -9.97 -11.84 -11.95
CA LEU A 15 -11.02 -10.84 -11.79
C LEU A 15 -12.26 -11.18 -12.62
N TRP A 16 -12.09 -11.62 -13.86
CA TRP A 16 -13.18 -12.08 -14.73
C TRP A 16 -13.89 -13.30 -14.17
N HIS A 17 -13.16 -14.30 -13.66
CA HIS A 17 -13.76 -15.48 -13.02
C HIS A 17 -14.50 -15.12 -11.72
N SER A 18 -13.96 -14.18 -10.95
CA SER A 18 -14.61 -13.67 -9.73
C SER A 18 -15.91 -12.91 -10.04
N ALA A 19 -15.91 -12.09 -11.10
CA ALA A 19 -17.07 -11.32 -11.54
C ALA A 19 -18.15 -12.20 -12.18
N LEU A 20 -17.77 -13.27 -12.91
CA LEU A 20 -18.71 -14.20 -13.53
C LEU A 20 -19.62 -14.87 -12.49
N TRP A 21 -19.05 -15.20 -11.33
CA TRP A 21 -19.77 -15.81 -10.22
C TRP A 21 -20.71 -14.83 -9.49
N MET A 22 -20.33 -13.54 -9.44
CA MET A 22 -21.18 -12.48 -8.84
C MET A 22 -22.39 -12.11 -9.72
N VAL A 23 -22.30 -12.32 -11.05
CA VAL A 23 -23.39 -12.07 -12.01
C VAL A 23 -24.38 -13.24 -12.09
N GLN A 24 -23.96 -14.45 -11.70
CA GLN A 24 -24.88 -15.55 -11.43
C GLN A 24 -25.57 -15.30 -10.08
N GLU A 25 -26.57 -14.42 -10.05
CA GLU A 25 -27.64 -14.56 -9.06
C GLU A 25 -28.08 -16.02 -9.10
N ALA A 26 -28.17 -16.67 -7.94
CA ALA A 26 -28.58 -18.06 -7.84
C ALA A 26 -29.99 -18.17 -8.44
N THR A 27 -30.08 -18.48 -9.74
CA THR A 27 -31.35 -18.63 -10.44
C THR A 27 -32.11 -19.70 -9.69
N PRO A 28 -33.30 -19.42 -9.14
CA PRO A 28 -34.03 -20.42 -8.39
C PRO A 28 -34.40 -21.54 -9.36
N LEU A 29 -33.63 -22.63 -9.33
CA LEU A 29 -33.83 -23.81 -10.16
C LEU A 29 -35.05 -24.57 -9.61
N GLY A 30 -36.25 -24.12 -10.00
CA GLY A 30 -37.51 -24.81 -9.70
C GLY A 30 -37.83 -24.94 -8.20
N PRO A 31 -38.84 -25.76 -7.84
CA PRO A 31 -39.21 -25.95 -6.45
C PRO A 31 -38.01 -26.51 -5.67
N PRO A 32 -37.58 -25.86 -4.58
CA PRO A 32 -36.37 -26.26 -3.87
C PRO A 32 -36.57 -27.66 -3.30
N SER A 33 -35.71 -28.59 -3.70
CA SER A 33 -35.43 -29.73 -2.83
C SER A 33 -34.83 -29.15 -1.55
N SER A 34 -35.52 -29.32 -0.42
CA SER A 34 -35.10 -28.71 0.84
C SER A 34 -33.80 -29.37 1.31
N LEU A 35 -32.72 -28.62 1.32
CA LEU A 35 -31.47 -29.04 1.98
C LEU A 35 -31.71 -29.18 3.49
N PRO A 36 -30.98 -30.09 4.17
CA PRO A 36 -31.08 -30.21 5.62
C PRO A 36 -30.72 -28.89 6.31
N GLN A 37 -31.53 -28.49 7.30
CA GLN A 37 -31.33 -27.23 8.01
C GLN A 37 -29.94 -27.11 8.68
N SER A 38 -29.42 -28.22 9.21
CA SER A 38 -28.08 -28.28 9.82
C SER A 38 -26.95 -28.05 8.82
N PHE A 39 -27.16 -28.41 7.55
CA PHE A 39 -26.21 -28.15 6.47
C PHE A 39 -26.23 -26.67 6.08
N LEU A 40 -27.43 -26.08 5.89
CA LEU A 40 -27.59 -24.67 5.57
C LEU A 40 -26.93 -23.76 6.61
N LEU A 41 -27.19 -24.01 7.91
CA LEU A 41 -26.58 -23.24 8.99
C LEU A 41 -25.05 -23.34 9.00
N LYS A 42 -24.49 -24.53 8.76
CA LYS A 42 -23.04 -24.71 8.64
C LYS A 42 -22.47 -23.93 7.47
N CYS A 43 -23.09 -24.01 6.28
CA CYS A 43 -22.63 -23.28 5.10
C CYS A 43 -22.67 -21.77 5.31
N LEU A 44 -23.76 -21.23 5.86
CA LEU A 44 -23.89 -19.80 6.15
C LEU A 44 -22.82 -19.32 7.13
N GLU A 45 -22.57 -20.08 8.20
CA GLU A 45 -21.52 -19.72 9.17
C GLU A 45 -20.11 -19.81 8.57
N GLN A 46 -19.86 -20.80 7.71
CA GLN A 46 -18.58 -20.89 6.99
C GLN A 46 -18.39 -19.71 6.03
N VAL A 47 -19.42 -19.32 5.29
CA VAL A 47 -19.37 -18.13 4.42
C VAL A 47 -19.08 -16.88 5.25
N ARG A 48 -19.76 -16.70 6.37
CA ARG A 48 -19.52 -15.56 7.28
C ARG A 48 -18.08 -15.54 7.78
N LYS A 49 -17.53 -16.70 8.15
CA LYS A 49 -16.14 -16.82 8.61
C LYS A 49 -15.13 -16.49 7.51
N VAL A 50 -15.32 -17.04 6.30
CA VAL A 50 -14.45 -16.75 5.15
C VAL A 50 -14.50 -15.28 4.76
N GLN A 51 -15.68 -14.64 4.82
CA GLN A 51 -15.82 -13.20 4.60
C GLN A 51 -15.05 -12.39 5.64
N ALA A 52 -15.14 -12.76 6.92
CA ALA A 52 -14.41 -12.09 7.99
C ALA A 52 -12.89 -12.25 7.84
N ASP A 53 -12.42 -13.46 7.53
CA ASP A 53 -11.00 -13.74 7.29
C ASP A 53 -10.49 -12.98 6.05
N GLY A 54 -11.30 -12.90 4.99
CA GLY A 54 -11.02 -12.11 3.78
C GLY A 54 -10.92 -10.60 4.07
N ALA A 55 -11.85 -10.05 4.86
CA ALA A 55 -11.82 -8.65 5.27
C ALA A 55 -10.58 -8.33 6.13
N ALA A 56 -10.21 -9.22 7.05
CA ALA A 56 -9.02 -9.05 7.89
C ALA A 56 -7.72 -9.09 7.06
N LEU A 57 -7.65 -9.98 6.05
CA LEU A 57 -6.53 -10.02 5.12
C LEU A 57 -6.44 -8.73 4.30
N GLN A 58 -7.58 -8.28 3.75
CA GLN A 58 -7.67 -7.03 3.01
C GLN A 58 -7.19 -5.85 3.87
N GLU A 59 -7.68 -5.72 5.10
CA GLU A 59 -7.27 -4.67 6.03
C GLU A 59 -5.76 -4.67 6.29
N ARG A 60 -5.15 -5.85 6.48
CA ARG A 60 -3.69 -5.96 6.69
C ARG A 60 -2.90 -5.48 5.47
N LEU A 61 -3.31 -5.86 4.26
CA LEU A 61 -2.67 -5.44 3.02
C LEU A 61 -2.83 -3.93 2.81
N THR A 62 -4.04 -3.41 3.01
CA THR A 62 -4.36 -1.97 2.91
C THR A 62 -3.62 -1.14 3.96
N GLY A 63 -3.55 -1.64 5.20
CA GLY A 63 -2.84 -0.98 6.29
C GLY A 63 -1.35 -0.84 5.98
N CYS A 64 -0.72 -1.88 5.42
CA CYS A 64 0.68 -1.85 5.04
C CYS A 64 0.98 -0.79 3.97
N LEU A 65 0.22 -0.77 2.87
CA LEU A 65 0.44 0.20 1.79
C LEU A 65 0.16 1.64 2.25
N ARG A 66 -0.89 1.86 3.05
CA ARG A 66 -1.18 3.19 3.62
C ARG A 66 -0.08 3.67 4.57
N GLN A 67 0.45 2.79 5.41
CA GLN A 67 1.55 3.13 6.31
C GLN A 67 2.83 3.46 5.53
N LEU A 68 3.12 2.68 4.49
CA LEU A 68 4.25 2.92 3.61
C LEU A 68 4.14 4.30 2.93
N HIS A 69 3.00 4.58 2.30
CA HIS A 69 2.74 5.86 1.65
C HIS A 69 2.85 7.04 2.64
N SER A 70 2.23 6.91 3.82
CA SER A 70 2.27 7.95 4.85
C SER A 70 3.69 8.20 5.37
N GLY A 71 4.49 7.13 5.52
CA GLY A 71 5.90 7.22 5.90
C GLY A 71 6.74 7.94 4.84
N LEU A 72 6.56 7.61 3.56
CA LEU A 72 7.25 8.28 2.46
C LEU A 72 6.94 9.79 2.44
N PHE A 73 5.67 10.14 2.63
CA PHE A 73 5.23 11.52 2.68
C PHE A 73 5.80 12.30 3.89
N LEU A 74 5.93 11.65 5.05
CA LEU A 74 6.62 12.21 6.21
C LEU A 74 8.11 12.49 5.89
N TYR A 75 8.82 11.51 5.32
CA TYR A 75 10.23 11.68 4.99
C TYR A 75 10.45 12.74 3.92
N GLN A 76 9.54 12.89 2.96
CA GLN A 76 9.57 13.99 2.00
C GLN A 76 9.55 15.35 2.70
N GLY A 77 8.63 15.55 3.65
CA GLY A 77 8.55 16.79 4.44
C GLY A 77 9.80 17.04 5.30
N LEU A 78 10.36 15.98 5.90
CA LEU A 78 11.59 16.08 6.69
C LEU A 78 12.81 16.44 5.83
N LEU A 79 12.94 15.85 4.64
CA LEU A 79 14.01 16.16 3.70
C LEU A 79 13.88 17.58 3.15
N GLN A 80 12.64 18.04 2.92
CA GLN A 80 12.38 19.42 2.51
C GLN A 80 12.77 20.43 3.61
N ALA A 81 12.50 20.11 4.88
CA ALA A 81 12.93 20.93 6.02
C ALA A 81 14.46 20.99 6.15
N LEU A 82 15.17 19.99 5.64
CA LEU A 82 16.63 19.92 5.59
C LEU A 82 17.23 20.65 4.38
N ALA A 83 16.41 21.28 3.53
CA ALA A 83 16.91 22.08 2.42
C ALA A 83 17.95 23.11 2.91
N GLY A 84 19.07 23.19 2.21
CA GLY A 84 20.14 24.12 2.53
C GLY A 84 21.04 23.74 3.72
N ILE A 85 21.12 22.47 4.16
CA ILE A 85 22.17 22.03 5.12
C ILE A 85 23.56 22.45 4.64
N SER A 86 23.88 22.14 3.38
CA SER A 86 25.17 22.39 2.75
C SER A 86 25.00 22.39 1.23
N PRO A 87 25.65 23.32 0.50
CA PRO A 87 25.59 23.35 -0.96
C PRO A 87 26.22 22.11 -1.59
N GLU A 88 27.19 21.47 -0.92
CA GLU A 88 27.82 20.24 -1.38
C GLU A 88 26.86 19.04 -1.34
N LEU A 89 25.94 19.02 -0.37
CA LEU A 89 24.95 17.94 -0.20
C LEU A 89 23.64 18.19 -0.95
N ALA A 90 23.43 19.39 -1.49
CA ALA A 90 22.17 19.76 -2.15
C ALA A 90 21.79 18.80 -3.30
N PRO A 91 22.69 18.45 -4.25
CA PRO A 91 22.32 17.54 -5.34
C PRO A 91 21.93 16.15 -4.86
N THR A 92 22.59 15.64 -3.81
CA THR A 92 22.26 14.34 -3.21
C THR A 92 20.90 14.38 -2.52
N LEU A 93 20.60 15.47 -1.82
CA LEU A 93 19.31 15.67 -1.16
C LEU A 93 18.18 15.81 -2.18
N ASP A 94 18.39 16.54 -3.27
CA ASP A 94 17.42 16.72 -4.34
C ASP A 94 17.10 15.40 -5.04
N MET A 95 18.13 14.61 -5.36
CA MET A 95 17.96 13.27 -5.95
C MET A 95 17.18 12.34 -5.01
N LEU A 96 17.52 12.33 -3.72
CA LEU A 96 16.82 11.52 -2.74
C LEU A 96 15.33 11.93 -2.59
N GLN A 97 15.03 13.23 -2.64
CA GLN A 97 13.65 13.70 -2.62
C GLN A 97 12.88 13.26 -3.86
N LEU A 98 13.50 13.29 -5.05
CA LEU A 98 12.90 12.81 -6.28
C LEU A 98 12.59 11.31 -6.19
N ASP A 99 13.57 10.49 -5.80
CA ASP A 99 13.41 9.03 -5.69
C ASP A 99 12.29 8.65 -4.72
N ILE A 100 12.17 9.34 -3.58
CA ILE A 100 11.08 9.13 -2.61
C ILE A 100 9.73 9.57 -3.18
N THR A 101 9.70 10.66 -3.92
CA THR A 101 8.47 11.17 -4.55
C THR A 101 7.96 10.16 -5.59
N ASP A 102 8.83 9.68 -6.46
CA ASP A 102 8.49 8.67 -7.47
C ASP A 102 8.03 7.38 -6.81
N PHE A 103 8.69 6.95 -5.73
CA PHE A 103 8.25 5.78 -4.98
C PHE A 103 6.87 5.99 -4.32
N ALA A 104 6.60 7.15 -3.73
CA ALA A 104 5.31 7.47 -3.15
C ALA A 104 4.19 7.44 -4.21
N ILE A 105 4.45 8.01 -5.40
CA ILE A 105 3.52 7.98 -6.53
C ILE A 105 3.19 6.53 -6.93
N ASN A 106 4.21 5.67 -7.06
CA ASN A 106 4.00 4.26 -7.42
C ASN A 106 3.14 3.53 -6.39
N ILE A 107 3.36 3.76 -5.09
CA ILE A 107 2.54 3.16 -4.03
C ILE A 107 1.11 3.70 -4.08
N TRP A 108 0.91 5.00 -4.32
CA TRP A 108 -0.41 5.59 -4.44
C TRP A 108 -1.20 5.02 -5.61
N GLN A 109 -0.58 4.93 -6.80
CA GLN A 109 -1.20 4.34 -7.98
C GLN A 109 -1.62 2.89 -7.73
N GLN A 110 -0.76 2.08 -7.10
CA GLN A 110 -1.12 0.72 -6.73
C GLN A 110 -2.32 0.70 -5.76
N MET A 111 -2.37 1.63 -4.81
CA MET A 111 -3.52 1.77 -3.92
C MET A 111 -4.80 2.19 -4.65
N GLU A 112 -4.72 3.02 -5.69
CA GLU A 112 -5.87 3.35 -6.55
C GLU A 112 -6.36 2.13 -7.33
N ASP A 113 -5.44 1.39 -7.95
CA ASP A 113 -5.74 0.21 -8.77
C ASP A 113 -6.47 -0.89 -7.97
N VAL A 114 -6.11 -1.06 -6.69
CA VAL A 114 -6.78 -2.02 -5.81
C VAL A 114 -7.97 -1.44 -5.05
N GLY A 115 -8.39 -0.19 -5.34
CA GLY A 115 -9.53 0.47 -4.69
C GLY A 115 -9.30 0.84 -3.21
N MET A 116 -8.04 1.00 -2.80
CA MET A 116 -7.59 1.20 -1.42
C MET A 116 -7.10 2.62 -1.11
N ALA A 117 -6.97 3.47 -2.13
CA ALA A 117 -6.56 4.86 -1.98
C ALA A 117 -7.50 5.61 -1.02
N PRO A 118 -6.98 6.28 0.03
CA PRO A 118 -7.81 7.05 0.92
C PRO A 118 -8.45 8.23 0.17
N ALA A 119 -9.71 8.54 0.51
CA ALA A 119 -10.44 9.65 -0.10
C ALA A 119 -9.77 11.03 0.16
N VAL A 120 -8.92 11.11 1.19
CA VAL A 120 -8.17 12.30 1.55
C VAL A 120 -6.67 11.96 1.49
N PRO A 121 -5.88 12.71 0.72
CA PRO A 121 -4.42 12.58 0.73
C PRO A 121 -3.86 12.85 2.14
N PRO A 122 -2.73 12.24 2.51
CA PRO A 122 -2.08 12.55 3.78
C PRO A 122 -1.76 14.06 3.84
N THR A 123 -2.02 14.68 4.98
CA THR A 123 -1.66 16.09 5.23
C THR A 123 -0.33 16.13 5.96
N GLN A 124 0.59 16.99 5.52
CA GLN A 124 1.86 17.17 6.22
C GLN A 124 1.56 17.83 7.56
N GLY A 125 1.94 17.18 8.65
CA GLY A 125 1.94 17.81 9.96
C GLY A 125 2.94 18.97 10.03
N THR A 126 3.02 19.62 11.19
CA THR A 126 4.03 20.67 11.40
C THR A 126 5.44 20.09 11.24
N MET A 127 6.15 20.56 10.21
CA MET A 127 7.53 20.15 9.95
C MET A 127 8.50 20.82 10.93
N PRO A 128 9.58 20.12 11.34
CA PRO A 128 10.58 20.70 12.22
C PRO A 128 11.28 21.88 11.55
N THR A 129 11.49 22.96 12.30
CA THR A 129 12.32 24.08 11.84
C THR A 129 13.73 23.93 12.39
N PHE A 130 14.71 23.74 11.52
CA PHE A 130 16.12 23.64 11.93
C PHE A 130 16.77 25.02 11.96
N THR A 131 16.80 25.64 13.13
CA THR A 131 17.23 27.02 13.36
C THR A 131 18.75 27.24 13.34
N SER A 132 19.55 26.17 13.37
CA SER A 132 21.02 26.27 13.33
C SER A 132 21.64 25.27 12.36
N ALA A 133 22.88 25.55 11.94
CA ALA A 133 23.66 24.62 11.11
C ALA A 133 23.90 23.28 11.83
N PHE A 134 24.09 23.31 13.16
CA PHE A 134 24.20 22.10 13.96
C PHE A 134 22.90 21.27 13.92
N GLN A 135 21.75 21.90 14.15
CA GLN A 135 20.44 21.23 14.07
C GLN A 135 20.17 20.66 12.69
N ARG A 136 20.52 21.39 11.62
CA ARG A 136 20.41 20.89 10.24
C ARG A 136 21.28 19.65 10.01
N ARG A 137 22.54 19.66 10.48
CA ARG A 137 23.44 18.50 10.32
C ARG A 137 23.00 17.31 11.17
N ALA A 138 22.75 17.50 12.46
CA ALA A 138 22.30 16.44 13.35
C ALA A 138 20.93 15.87 12.93
N GLY A 139 19.99 16.76 12.58
CA GLY A 139 18.70 16.39 12.01
C GLY A 139 18.85 15.61 10.71
N GLY A 140 19.73 16.05 9.81
CA GLY A 140 20.04 15.34 8.57
C GLY A 140 20.54 13.92 8.80
N THR A 141 21.47 13.72 9.74
CA THR A 141 21.96 12.39 10.10
C THR A 141 20.85 11.50 10.66
N LEU A 142 20.00 12.03 11.55
CA LEU A 142 18.88 11.27 12.13
C LEU A 142 17.83 10.90 11.08
N VAL A 143 17.43 11.85 10.23
CA VAL A 143 16.46 11.63 9.14
C VAL A 143 16.99 10.57 8.18
N ALA A 144 18.26 10.65 7.77
CA ALA A 144 18.86 9.66 6.87
C ALA A 144 18.90 8.26 7.49
N SER A 145 19.34 8.13 8.75
CA SER A 145 19.40 6.84 9.46
C SER A 145 18.01 6.20 9.64
N ASN A 146 17.01 7.01 9.97
CA ASN A 146 15.65 6.53 10.17
C ASN A 146 14.99 6.17 8.83
N LEU A 147 15.23 6.97 7.78
CA LEU A 147 14.77 6.68 6.43
C LEU A 147 15.34 5.35 5.93
N GLN A 148 16.63 5.10 6.12
CA GLN A 148 17.23 3.82 5.74
C GLN A 148 16.56 2.64 6.45
N SER A 149 16.38 2.73 7.77
CA SER A 149 15.70 1.70 8.56
C SER A 149 14.26 1.48 8.09
N PHE A 150 13.55 2.56 7.77
CA PHE A 150 12.22 2.51 7.19
C PHE A 150 12.19 1.81 5.83
N LEU A 151 13.13 2.14 4.93
CA LEU A 151 13.22 1.54 3.60
C LEU A 151 13.56 0.04 3.67
N GLU A 152 14.35 -0.39 4.66
CA GLU A 152 14.60 -1.82 4.89
C GLU A 152 13.33 -2.58 5.29
N VAL A 153 12.52 -2.00 6.18
CA VAL A 153 11.23 -2.58 6.57
C VAL A 153 10.26 -2.57 5.38
N ALA A 154 10.19 -1.46 4.64
CA ALA A 154 9.39 -1.34 3.43
C ALA A 154 9.74 -2.41 2.40
N TYR A 155 11.04 -2.61 2.14
CA TYR A 155 11.52 -3.63 1.22
C TYR A 155 11.08 -5.04 1.64
N ARG A 156 11.23 -5.38 2.94
CA ARG A 156 10.77 -6.68 3.46
C ARG A 156 9.27 -6.84 3.31
N ALA A 157 8.50 -5.80 3.67
CA ALA A 157 7.04 -5.79 3.53
C ALA A 157 6.61 -6.01 2.08
N LEU A 158 7.18 -5.26 1.14
CA LEU A 158 6.89 -5.39 -0.29
C LEU A 158 7.22 -6.78 -0.83
N ARG A 159 8.29 -7.41 -0.35
CA ARG A 159 8.63 -8.79 -0.74
C ARG A 159 7.56 -9.81 -0.34
N HIS A 160 6.78 -9.56 0.71
CA HIS A 160 5.66 -10.44 1.07
C HIS A 160 4.52 -10.40 0.04
N PHE A 161 4.38 -9.32 -0.73
CA PHE A 161 3.40 -9.23 -1.82
C PHE A 161 3.86 -9.94 -3.11
N THR A 162 5.16 -10.24 -3.24
CA THR A 162 5.73 -10.91 -4.42
C THR A 162 5.78 -12.44 -4.31
N LYS A 163 5.40 -13.02 -3.16
CA LYS A 163 5.40 -14.48 -2.99
C LYS A 163 4.06 -15.07 -3.48
N PRO A 164 4.09 -16.04 -4.41
CA PRO A 164 2.89 -16.72 -4.92
C PRO A 164 2.22 -17.58 -3.84
#